data_AF-A0A1H0M0P2-F1
#
_entry.id   AF-A0A1H0M0P2-F1
#
_cell.length_a   1.000
_cell.length_b   1.000
_cell.length_c   1.000
_cell.angle_alpha   90.00
_cell.angle_beta   90.00
_cell.angle_gamma   90.00
#
_symmetry.space_group_name_H-M   'P 1'
#
loop_
_entity.id
_entity.type
_entity.pdbx_description
1 polymer ?
#
loop_
_entity_poly.entity_id
_entity_poly.type
_entity_poly.pdbx_seq_one_letter_code
_entity_poly.pdbx_strand_id
1 'polypeptide(L)'
;MNYIKAINAFYDHQEFNPLTSAAINLWHSLMHVNNKSRWKKEFTASMTVLCLKSNLSESSIRKARKELVEKGYVTFTSRQGNQAPIYRILPLYEEMDNENDSVEENSGGKSNGSDTGNTNTLIKQNETKEKEVVVEKPDDNPHHFYENNIGTLSPFIAEKISVWCEEMSDELVIQSMELAVESNKRFFSYCEGILKQWQQGGVRTLRGAERAQQDHKKKRANSKQEKNKSVFEKLREEVQA
;
A
#
# COMPACT_ATOMS: atom_id res chain seq x y z
N MET A 1 -13.64 8.48 12.35
CA MET A 1 -12.86 7.57 11.49
C MET A 1 -11.96 8.34 10.52
N ASN A 2 -10.70 8.50 10.87
CA ASN A 2 -9.64 8.98 9.99
C ASN A 2 -9.13 7.81 9.10
N TYR A 3 -9.20 7.98 7.77
CA TYR A 3 -8.86 6.92 6.82
C TYR A 3 -7.39 6.51 6.87
N ILE A 4 -6.49 7.49 6.93
CA ILE A 4 -5.04 7.26 6.89
C ILE A 4 -4.62 6.53 8.17
N LYS A 5 -5.09 7.01 9.34
CA LYS A 5 -4.85 6.32 10.62
C LYS A 5 -5.39 4.89 10.62
N ALA A 6 -6.56 4.66 10.03
CA ALA A 6 -7.14 3.32 9.92
C ALA A 6 -6.31 2.37 9.05
N ILE A 7 -5.72 2.87 7.96
CA ILE A 7 -4.84 2.07 7.11
C ILE A 7 -3.53 1.73 7.83
N ASN A 8 -2.92 2.72 8.50
CA ASN A 8 -1.69 2.50 9.25
C ASN A 8 -1.90 1.45 10.34
N ALA A 9 -2.93 1.63 11.17
CA ALA A 9 -3.29 0.67 12.21
C ALA A 9 -3.62 -0.72 11.65
N PHE A 10 -4.19 -0.81 10.45
CA PHE A 10 -4.42 -2.10 9.79
C PHE A 10 -3.11 -2.81 9.47
N TYR A 11 -2.13 -2.12 8.90
CA TYR A 11 -0.83 -2.73 8.59
C TYR A 11 -0.01 -3.06 9.84
N ASP A 12 -0.09 -2.22 10.88
CA ASP A 12 0.51 -2.53 12.19
C ASP A 12 -0.09 -3.82 12.77
N HIS A 13 -1.42 -3.98 12.69
CA HIS A 13 -2.11 -5.19 13.14
C HIS A 13 -1.82 -6.43 12.28
N GLN A 14 -1.40 -6.27 11.01
CA GLN A 14 -1.03 -7.40 10.15
C GLN A 14 0.23 -8.14 10.64
N GLU A 15 1.12 -7.46 11.37
CA GLU A 15 2.34 -8.07 11.90
C GLU A 15 2.04 -9.13 12.97
N PHE A 16 1.00 -8.89 13.79
CA PHE A 16 0.60 -9.77 14.88
C PHE A 16 -0.58 -10.69 14.51
N ASN A 17 -1.44 -10.24 13.58
CA ASN A 17 -2.65 -10.93 13.16
C ASN A 17 -2.76 -10.97 11.62
N PRO A 18 -1.88 -11.74 10.95
CA PRO A 18 -1.79 -11.75 9.49
C PRO A 18 -3.10 -12.26 8.89
N LEU A 19 -3.63 -11.55 7.91
CA LEU A 19 -4.83 -11.95 7.16
C LEU A 19 -4.44 -12.64 5.86
N THR A 20 -5.32 -13.50 5.35
CA THR A 20 -5.15 -14.00 3.98
C THR A 20 -5.24 -12.85 2.97
N SER A 21 -4.58 -12.99 1.81
CA SER A 21 -4.66 -11.97 0.75
C SER A 21 -6.10 -11.63 0.34
N ALA A 22 -6.99 -12.63 0.39
CA ALA A 22 -8.42 -12.43 0.13
C ALA A 22 -9.09 -11.57 1.23
N ALA A 23 -8.78 -11.81 2.51
CA ALA A 23 -9.30 -11.00 3.61
C ALA A 23 -8.75 -9.56 3.57
N ILE A 24 -7.46 -9.38 3.25
CA ILE A 24 -6.86 -8.04 3.06
C ILE A 24 -7.59 -7.28 1.96
N ASN A 25 -7.75 -7.88 0.77
CA ASN A 25 -8.46 -7.24 -0.35
C ASN A 25 -9.93 -6.92 -0.02
N LEU A 26 -10.60 -7.82 0.69
CA LEU A 26 -11.98 -7.59 1.13
C LEU A 26 -12.07 -6.44 2.14
N TRP A 27 -11.15 -6.36 3.10
CA TRP A 27 -11.10 -5.28 4.09
C TRP A 27 -10.90 -3.91 3.42
N HIS A 28 -9.93 -3.77 2.52
CA HIS A 28 -9.73 -2.51 1.78
C HIS A 28 -10.95 -2.14 0.93
N SER A 29 -11.61 -3.13 0.33
CA SER A 29 -12.83 -2.91 -0.44
C SER A 29 -13.98 -2.40 0.44
N LEU A 30 -14.17 -3.00 1.62
CA LEU A 30 -15.16 -2.56 2.60
C LEU A 30 -14.84 -1.16 3.13
N MET A 31 -13.57 -0.87 3.43
CA MET A 31 -13.12 0.46 3.84
C MET A 31 -13.40 1.52 2.78
N HIS A 32 -13.14 1.23 1.51
CA HIS A 32 -13.46 2.15 0.42
C HIS A 32 -14.98 2.38 0.28
N VAL A 33 -15.80 1.35 0.48
CA VAL A 33 -17.28 1.51 0.50
C VAL A 33 -17.72 2.34 1.71
N ASN A 34 -17.12 2.14 2.89
CA ASN A 34 -17.39 2.95 4.08
C ASN A 34 -17.02 4.42 3.89
N ASN A 35 -15.86 4.70 3.27
CA ASN A 35 -15.44 6.05 2.85
C ASN A 35 -16.49 6.70 1.94
N LYS A 36 -16.91 5.98 0.88
CA LYS A 36 -17.97 6.46 -0.02
C LYS A 36 -19.31 6.68 0.68
N SER A 37 -19.53 6.00 1.80
CA SER A 37 -20.71 6.16 2.65
C SER A 37 -20.56 7.30 3.66
N ARG A 38 -19.50 8.12 3.56
CA ARG A 38 -19.16 9.21 4.50
C ARG A 38 -18.93 8.73 5.94
N TRP A 39 -18.19 7.62 6.10
CA TRP A 39 -17.77 7.10 7.41
C TRP A 39 -18.89 6.77 8.38
N LYS A 40 -20.06 6.38 7.86
CA LYS A 40 -21.16 5.91 8.71
C LYS A 40 -20.70 4.72 9.56
N LYS A 41 -21.12 4.73 10.83
CA LYS A 41 -20.89 3.63 11.78
C LYS A 41 -21.35 2.28 11.21
N GLU A 42 -22.46 2.29 10.49
CA GLU A 42 -23.02 1.14 9.79
C GLU A 42 -23.33 1.50 8.34
N PHE A 43 -23.00 0.60 7.42
CA PHE A 43 -23.19 0.79 5.99
C PHE A 43 -23.50 -0.52 5.29
N THR A 44 -24.10 -0.45 4.10
CA THR A 44 -24.50 -1.64 3.34
C THR A 44 -23.58 -1.86 2.15
N ALA A 45 -23.22 -3.12 1.90
CA ALA A 45 -22.46 -3.50 0.71
C ALA A 45 -23.01 -4.81 0.12
N SER A 46 -23.43 -4.79 -1.15
CA SER A 46 -23.94 -5.98 -1.83
C SER A 46 -22.80 -6.93 -2.20
N MET A 47 -23.11 -8.22 -2.35
CA MET A 47 -22.13 -9.22 -2.77
C MET A 47 -21.47 -8.84 -4.10
N THR A 48 -22.27 -8.38 -5.09
CA THR A 48 -21.78 -7.94 -6.40
C THR A 48 -20.78 -6.80 -6.30
N VAL A 49 -21.04 -5.78 -5.46
CA VAL A 49 -20.12 -4.65 -5.26
C VAL A 49 -18.83 -5.12 -4.61
N LEU A 50 -18.90 -6.05 -3.67
CA LEU A 50 -17.71 -6.60 -3.02
C LEU A 50 -16.88 -7.43 -4.01
N CYS A 51 -17.49 -8.32 -4.79
CA CYS A 51 -16.79 -9.08 -5.84
C CYS A 51 -16.03 -8.15 -6.79
N LEU A 52 -16.71 -7.11 -7.29
CA LEU A 52 -16.15 -6.16 -8.23
C LEU A 52 -14.96 -5.39 -7.63
N LYS A 53 -15.06 -4.95 -6.37
CA LYS A 53 -14.02 -4.14 -5.73
C LYS A 53 -12.82 -4.95 -5.24
N SER A 54 -13.06 -6.13 -4.69
CA SER A 54 -11.99 -6.97 -4.15
C SER A 54 -11.37 -7.90 -5.20
N ASN A 55 -11.98 -8.00 -6.38
CA ASN A 55 -11.64 -8.97 -7.42
C ASN A 55 -11.67 -10.42 -6.87
N LEU A 56 -12.68 -10.73 -6.08
CA LEU A 56 -12.86 -12.05 -5.45
C LEU A 56 -14.16 -12.69 -5.91
N SER A 57 -14.18 -14.02 -5.97
CA SER A 57 -15.42 -14.77 -6.11
C SER A 57 -16.27 -14.66 -4.84
N GLU A 58 -17.58 -14.90 -4.98
CA GLU A 58 -18.51 -14.90 -3.84
C GLU A 58 -18.12 -15.91 -2.75
N SER A 59 -17.64 -17.10 -3.15
CA SER A 59 -17.16 -18.12 -2.23
C SER A 59 -15.91 -17.66 -1.45
N SER A 60 -15.01 -16.93 -2.11
CA SER A 60 -13.83 -16.34 -1.47
C SER A 60 -14.22 -15.23 -0.49
N ILE A 61 -15.19 -14.39 -0.85
CA ILE A 61 -15.72 -13.35 0.04
C ILE A 61 -16.33 -13.96 1.29
N ARG A 62 -17.10 -15.05 1.18
CA ARG A 62 -17.68 -15.72 2.36
C ARG A 62 -16.60 -16.20 3.32
N LYS A 63 -15.52 -16.81 2.82
CA LYS A 63 -14.37 -17.26 3.63
C LYS A 63 -13.62 -16.08 4.25
N ALA A 64 -13.23 -15.10 3.43
CA ALA A 64 -12.55 -13.88 3.86
C ALA A 64 -13.36 -13.09 4.90
N ARG A 65 -14.69 -13.02 4.75
CA ARG A 65 -15.56 -12.35 5.71
C ARG A 65 -15.56 -13.05 7.06
N LYS A 66 -15.62 -14.39 7.08
CA LYS A 66 -15.52 -15.16 8.33
C LYS A 66 -14.22 -14.84 9.05
N GLU A 67 -13.11 -14.83 8.33
CA GLU A 67 -11.79 -14.51 8.87
C GLU A 67 -11.72 -13.07 9.44
N LEU A 68 -12.23 -12.07 8.71
CA LEU A 68 -12.25 -10.68 9.18
C LEU A 68 -13.10 -10.48 10.44
N VAL A 69 -14.19 -11.24 10.58
CA VAL A 69 -15.05 -11.21 11.77
C VAL A 69 -14.35 -11.88 12.95
N GLU A 70 -13.78 -13.07 12.74
CA GLU A 70 -13.07 -13.84 13.77
C GLU A 70 -11.89 -13.05 14.36
N LYS A 71 -11.18 -12.30 13.51
CA LYS A 71 -10.04 -11.47 13.92
C LYS A 71 -10.42 -10.04 14.32
N GLY A 72 -11.71 -9.72 14.42
CA GLY A 72 -12.17 -8.44 14.97
C GLY A 72 -11.93 -7.21 14.08
N TYR A 73 -11.81 -7.37 12.76
CA TYR A 73 -11.67 -6.24 11.83
C TYR A 73 -13.02 -5.64 11.42
N VAL A 74 -14.05 -6.50 11.28
CA VAL A 74 -15.39 -6.09 10.82
C VAL A 74 -16.47 -6.87 11.55
N THR A 75 -17.65 -6.29 11.69
CA THR A 75 -18.87 -7.04 12.02
C THR A 75 -19.85 -6.94 10.86
N PHE A 76 -20.66 -7.96 10.64
CA PHE A 76 -21.73 -7.90 9.65
C PHE A 76 -23.01 -8.58 10.12
N THR A 77 -24.15 -8.09 9.66
CA THR A 77 -25.47 -8.68 9.90
C THR A 77 -26.19 -8.89 8.57
N SER A 78 -26.69 -10.11 8.37
CA SER A 78 -27.57 -10.43 7.26
C SER A 78 -28.96 -9.84 7.51
N ARG A 79 -29.58 -9.29 6.47
CA ARG A 79 -30.95 -8.77 6.52
C ARG A 79 -31.91 -9.77 5.87
N GLN A 80 -33.19 -9.69 6.23
CA GLN A 80 -34.22 -10.52 5.62
C GLN A 80 -34.40 -10.19 4.13
N GLY A 81 -34.69 -11.21 3.33
CA GLY A 81 -34.87 -11.09 1.87
C GLY A 81 -33.57 -10.87 1.09
N ASN A 82 -33.68 -10.38 -0.14
CA ASN A 82 -32.55 -10.13 -1.04
C ASN A 82 -31.87 -8.76 -0.77
N GLN A 83 -31.75 -8.39 0.51
CA GLN A 83 -31.12 -7.13 0.90
C GLN A 83 -29.64 -7.31 1.19
N ALA A 84 -28.83 -6.32 0.79
CA ALA A 84 -27.39 -6.31 1.07
C ALA A 84 -27.12 -6.39 2.58
N PRO A 85 -26.11 -7.12 3.07
CA PRO A 85 -25.78 -7.12 4.50
C PRO A 85 -25.36 -5.73 5.01
N ILE A 86 -25.56 -5.48 6.31
CA ILE A 86 -25.03 -4.31 7.00
C ILE A 86 -23.64 -4.68 7.55
N TYR A 87 -22.69 -3.77 7.40
CA TYR A 87 -21.32 -3.88 7.90
C TYR A 87 -21.00 -2.73 8.82
N ARG A 88 -20.10 -3.00 9.76
CA ARG A 88 -19.40 -2.02 10.57
C ARG A 88 -17.91 -2.35 10.57
N ILE A 89 -17.08 -1.37 10.23
CA ILE A 89 -15.63 -1.48 10.41
C ILE A 89 -15.32 -1.22 11.88
N LEU A 90 -14.50 -2.07 12.48
CA LEU A 90 -14.01 -1.86 13.83
C LEU A 90 -12.75 -0.98 13.77
N PRO A 91 -12.70 0.16 14.48
CA PRO A 91 -11.49 0.96 14.55
C PRO A 91 -10.38 0.15 15.23
N LEU A 92 -9.20 0.17 14.62
CA LEU A 92 -8.00 -0.52 15.10
C LEU A 92 -7.07 0.41 15.90
N TYR A 93 -7.51 1.64 16.13
CA TYR A 93 -6.82 2.65 16.92
C TYR A 93 -7.83 3.31 17.84
N GLU A 94 -7.39 3.72 19.02
CA GLU A 94 -8.19 4.57 19.90
C GLU A 94 -8.19 6.00 19.35
N GLU A 95 -9.36 6.51 19.02
CA GLU A 95 -9.55 7.95 18.86
C GLU A 95 -9.42 8.53 20.28
N MET A 96 -8.27 9.11 20.62
CA MET A 96 -8.18 9.96 21.80
C MET A 96 -9.10 11.16 21.54
N ASP A 97 -10.25 11.19 22.21
CA ASP A 97 -11.18 12.31 22.19
C ASP A 97 -10.51 13.52 22.85
N ASN A 98 -9.73 14.28 22.06
CA ASN A 98 -9.30 15.60 22.48
C ASN A 98 -10.46 16.57 22.23
N GLU A 99 -11.27 16.77 23.27
CA GLU A 99 -12.37 17.74 23.36
C GLU A 99 -11.95 19.22 23.27
N ASN A 100 -10.77 19.55 22.75
CA ASN A 100 -10.31 20.92 22.60
C ASN A 100 -9.47 21.08 21.32
N ASP A 101 -10.12 21.41 20.21
CA ASP A 101 -9.56 22.44 19.33
C ASP A 101 -10.69 23.13 18.55
N SER A 102 -11.18 24.21 19.13
CA SER A 102 -11.94 25.24 18.44
C SER A 102 -11.00 25.99 17.52
N VAL A 103 -10.93 25.58 16.25
CA VAL A 103 -10.35 26.40 15.20
C VAL A 103 -11.50 26.93 14.33
N GLU A 104 -11.93 28.13 14.67
CA GLU A 104 -12.74 28.98 13.81
C GLU A 104 -11.94 29.32 12.55
N GLU A 105 -12.36 28.79 11.39
CA GLU A 105 -11.96 29.38 10.10
C GLU A 105 -13.19 29.90 9.36
N ASN A 106 -13.43 31.17 9.66
CA ASN A 106 -14.12 32.21 8.91
C ASN A 106 -14.20 31.95 7.39
N SER A 107 -15.33 31.41 6.90
CA SER A 107 -15.69 31.43 5.48
C SER A 107 -16.70 32.53 5.19
N GLY A 108 -16.18 33.73 4.92
CA GLY A 108 -16.93 34.90 4.46
C GLY A 108 -16.54 35.30 3.03
N GLY A 109 -16.81 34.43 2.05
CA GLY A 109 -16.61 34.73 0.63
C GLY A 109 -17.94 34.68 -0.13
N LYS A 110 -18.60 35.83 -0.30
CA LYS A 110 -19.76 36.02 -1.17
C LYS A 110 -19.33 36.04 -2.64
N SER A 111 -19.94 35.20 -3.45
CA SER A 111 -20.17 35.50 -4.87
C SER A 111 -21.38 34.73 -5.39
N ASN A 112 -22.41 35.50 -5.77
CA ASN A 112 -23.60 35.06 -6.50
C ASN A 112 -23.23 34.72 -7.95
N GLY A 113 -23.78 33.61 -8.45
CA GLY A 113 -23.76 33.25 -9.87
C GLY A 113 -24.69 32.06 -10.10
N SER A 114 -25.95 32.35 -10.42
CA SER A 114 -26.95 31.42 -10.92
C SER A 114 -26.57 30.95 -12.34
N ASP A 115 -26.72 29.68 -12.65
CA ASP A 115 -27.76 29.17 -13.57
C ASP A 115 -27.39 27.80 -14.21
N THR A 116 -28.43 26.98 -14.29
CA THR A 116 -28.74 25.83 -15.17
C THR A 116 -27.72 24.73 -15.47
N GLY A 117 -28.19 23.50 -15.26
CA GLY A 117 -27.47 22.27 -15.54
C GLY A 117 -27.38 21.90 -17.01
N ASN A 118 -26.48 20.97 -17.30
CA ASN A 118 -26.77 19.89 -18.23
C ASN A 118 -25.81 18.71 -18.02
N THR A 119 -26.41 17.54 -18.03
CA THR A 119 -25.79 16.22 -18.12
C THR A 119 -24.97 16.09 -19.39
N ASN A 120 -23.75 15.52 -19.31
CA ASN A 120 -23.42 14.26 -19.99
C ASN A 120 -21.93 13.90 -19.86
N THR A 121 -21.73 12.64 -19.50
CA THR A 121 -20.63 11.76 -19.91
C THR A 121 -19.88 12.22 -21.15
N LEU A 122 -18.56 12.38 -21.04
CA LEU A 122 -17.60 12.08 -22.09
C LEU A 122 -16.23 11.80 -21.45
N ILE A 123 -15.76 10.58 -21.67
CA ILE A 123 -14.42 10.09 -21.37
C ILE A 123 -13.43 10.92 -22.18
N LYS A 124 -12.47 11.55 -21.51
CA LYS A 124 -11.23 12.02 -22.12
C LYS A 124 -10.09 11.57 -21.24
N GLN A 125 -9.43 10.47 -21.65
CA GLN A 125 -8.05 10.22 -21.27
C GLN A 125 -7.24 11.43 -21.73
N ASN A 126 -6.40 11.96 -20.84
CA ASN A 126 -5.11 12.54 -21.20
C ASN A 126 -4.23 12.64 -19.95
N GLU A 127 -3.05 12.06 -20.11
CA GLU A 127 -1.74 12.59 -19.71
C GLU A 127 -1.45 12.75 -18.22
N THR A 128 -0.63 11.81 -17.76
CA THR A 128 0.47 11.94 -16.82
C THR A 128 0.80 13.40 -16.47
N LYS A 129 0.35 13.84 -15.29
CA LYS A 129 0.98 14.97 -14.60
C LYS A 129 1.96 14.41 -13.60
N GLU A 130 3.23 14.45 -14.01
CA GLU A 130 4.37 14.48 -13.11
C GLU A 130 4.06 15.49 -12.01
N LYS A 131 3.90 15.01 -10.79
CA LYS A 131 3.99 15.89 -9.62
C LYS A 131 5.47 16.16 -9.45
N GLU A 132 5.80 17.43 -9.71
CA GLU A 132 7.00 18.14 -9.32
C GLU A 132 7.56 17.56 -8.01
N VAL A 133 8.66 16.82 -8.13
CA VAL A 133 9.46 16.36 -7.00
C VAL A 133 10.12 17.62 -6.46
N VAL A 134 9.68 18.07 -5.29
CA VAL A 134 10.47 19.01 -4.50
C VAL A 134 11.72 18.23 -4.08
N VAL A 135 12.81 18.44 -4.82
CA VAL A 135 14.14 17.96 -4.45
C VAL A 135 14.59 18.85 -3.30
N GLU A 136 14.12 18.54 -2.10
CA GLU A 136 14.87 18.87 -0.89
C GLU A 136 16.20 18.08 -0.97
N LYS A 137 17.29 18.72 -0.55
CA LYS A 137 18.65 18.16 -0.60
C LYS A 137 18.64 16.72 -0.05
N PRO A 138 19.57 15.83 -0.49
CA PRO A 138 19.69 14.53 0.15
C PRO A 138 19.88 14.79 1.64
N ASP A 139 18.91 14.37 2.44
CA ASP A 139 19.09 14.34 3.88
C ASP A 139 20.21 13.33 4.11
N ASP A 140 21.40 13.84 4.43
CA ASP A 140 22.59 13.01 4.68
C ASP A 140 22.41 12.07 5.88
N ASN A 141 21.30 12.19 6.62
CA ASN A 141 20.97 11.33 7.75
C ASN A 141 19.98 10.20 7.34
N PRO A 142 20.43 8.94 7.34
CA PRO A 142 19.59 7.78 7.00
C PRO A 142 18.36 7.60 7.91
N HIS A 143 18.44 8.04 9.17
CA HIS A 143 17.32 7.99 10.11
C HIS A 143 16.21 8.95 9.69
N HIS A 144 16.59 10.18 9.33
CA HIS A 144 15.65 11.20 8.89
C HIS A 144 15.02 10.82 7.53
N PHE A 145 15.83 10.30 6.61
CA PHE A 145 15.33 9.78 5.33
C PHE A 145 14.26 8.70 5.56
N TYR A 146 14.51 7.78 6.50
CA TYR A 146 13.57 6.73 6.85
C TYR A 146 12.25 7.30 7.38
N GLU A 147 12.30 8.23 8.33
CA GLU A 147 11.10 8.87 8.90
C GLU A 147 10.24 9.58 7.85
N ASN A 148 10.88 10.33 6.96
CA ASN A 148 10.18 11.11 5.94
C ASN A 148 9.57 10.26 4.82
N ASN A 149 10.26 9.19 4.39
CA ASN A 149 9.91 8.49 3.16
C ASN A 149 9.33 7.08 3.35
N ILE A 150 9.64 6.45 4.49
CA ILE A 150 9.28 5.05 4.75
C ILE A 150 8.20 4.96 5.83
N GLY A 151 8.48 5.45 7.05
CA GLY A 151 7.55 5.37 8.16
C GLY A 151 8.17 5.70 9.50
N THR A 152 7.42 5.50 10.59
CA THR A 152 7.86 5.83 11.94
C THR A 152 9.14 5.08 12.34
N LEU A 153 10.14 5.81 12.83
CA LEU A 153 11.40 5.24 13.27
C LEU A 153 11.28 4.68 14.69
N SER A 154 11.06 3.37 14.79
CA SER A 154 11.13 2.69 16.08
C SER A 154 12.59 2.55 16.57
N PRO A 155 12.84 2.45 17.88
CA PRO A 155 14.20 2.27 18.41
C PRO A 155 14.94 1.08 17.78
N PHE A 156 14.22 -0.01 17.51
CA PHE A 156 14.77 -1.20 16.85
C PHE A 156 15.21 -0.94 15.42
N ILE A 157 14.42 -0.17 14.65
CA ILE A 157 14.80 0.19 13.28
C ILE A 157 15.94 1.21 13.28
N ALA A 158 15.94 2.16 14.22
CA ALA A 158 17.05 3.10 14.39
C ALA A 158 18.37 2.37 14.68
N GLU A 159 18.36 1.39 15.58
CA GLU A 159 19.54 0.57 15.87
C GLU A 159 20.00 -0.18 14.62
N LYS A 160 19.08 -0.80 13.87
CA LYS A 160 19.43 -1.47 12.62
C LYS A 160 20.02 -0.53 11.58
N ILE A 161 19.44 0.66 11.41
CA ILE A 161 19.96 1.68 10.49
C ILE A 161 21.39 2.04 10.92
N SER A 162 21.61 2.31 12.20
CA SER A 162 22.93 2.64 12.75
C SER A 162 23.96 1.54 12.47
N VAL A 163 23.63 0.27 12.72
CA VAL A 163 24.51 -0.88 12.43
C VAL A 163 24.87 -0.96 10.94
N TRP A 164 23.89 -0.79 10.05
CA TRP A 164 24.15 -0.82 8.62
C TRP A 164 24.96 0.39 8.13
N CYS A 165 24.80 1.55 8.76
CA CYS A 165 25.61 2.73 8.47
C CYS A 165 27.08 2.49 8.83
N GLU A 166 27.34 1.88 9.98
CA GLU A 166 28.69 1.48 10.40
C GLU A 166 29.33 0.45 9.45
N GLU A 167 28.55 -0.50 8.93
CA GLU A 167 29.06 -1.56 8.05
C GLU A 167 29.27 -1.13 6.59
N MET A 168 28.39 -0.28 6.05
CA MET A 168 28.25 -0.05 4.60
C MET A 168 28.31 1.42 4.18
N SER A 169 28.30 2.38 5.11
CA SER A 169 28.10 3.83 4.92
C SER A 169 26.65 4.30 4.74
N ASP A 170 26.38 5.49 5.26
CA ASP A 170 25.12 6.22 5.21
C ASP A 170 24.60 6.36 3.77
N GLU A 171 25.48 6.67 2.82
CA GLU A 171 25.17 6.82 1.39
C GLU A 171 24.54 5.54 0.80
N LEU A 172 25.10 4.38 1.11
CA LEU A 172 24.56 3.10 0.63
C LEU A 172 23.26 2.75 1.33
N VAL A 173 23.13 3.08 2.61
CA VAL A 173 21.88 2.86 3.35
C VAL A 173 20.75 3.71 2.77
N ILE A 174 20.98 5.01 2.55
CA ILE A 174 20.01 5.91 1.90
C ILE A 174 19.65 5.40 0.51
N GLN A 175 20.63 5.00 -0.30
CA GLN A 175 20.33 4.42 -1.61
C GLN A 175 19.45 3.18 -1.53
N SER A 176 19.71 2.28 -0.60
CA SER A 176 18.85 1.11 -0.41
C SER A 176 17.40 1.48 -0.04
N MET A 177 17.22 2.59 0.70
CA MET A 177 15.92 3.14 1.06
C MET A 177 15.23 3.83 -0.12
N GLU A 178 15.94 4.62 -0.92
CA GLU A 178 15.40 5.21 -2.17
C GLU A 178 14.81 4.12 -3.07
N LEU A 179 15.54 3.02 -3.25
CA LEU A 179 15.09 1.88 -4.05
C LEU A 179 13.89 1.14 -3.46
N ALA A 180 13.79 1.11 -2.14
CA ALA A 180 12.63 0.60 -1.43
C ALA A 180 11.40 1.46 -1.69
N VAL A 181 11.56 2.79 -1.67
CA VAL A 181 10.51 3.76 -1.97
C VAL A 181 10.06 3.65 -3.43
N GLU A 182 10.99 3.67 -4.38
CA GLU A 182 10.71 3.52 -5.82
C GLU A 182 10.02 2.21 -6.16
N SER A 183 10.42 1.12 -5.49
CA SER A 183 9.80 -0.20 -5.65
C SER A 183 8.46 -0.34 -4.93
N ASN A 184 8.00 0.71 -4.23
CA ASN A 184 6.85 0.71 -3.32
C ASN A 184 6.90 -0.42 -2.27
N LYS A 185 8.11 -0.74 -1.80
CA LYS A 185 8.43 -1.72 -0.76
C LYS A 185 9.07 -1.01 0.44
N ARG A 186 8.34 -0.02 0.96
CA ARG A 186 8.75 0.89 2.03
C ARG A 186 8.80 0.18 3.39
N PHE A 187 9.78 -0.70 3.56
CA PHE A 187 10.07 -1.38 4.82
C PHE A 187 11.57 -1.68 4.90
N PHE A 188 12.13 -1.56 6.10
CA PHE A 188 13.58 -1.66 6.27
C PHE A 188 14.12 -3.05 5.90
N SER A 189 13.34 -4.12 6.06
CA SER A 189 13.78 -5.47 5.69
C SER A 189 14.02 -5.64 4.17
N TYR A 190 13.40 -4.82 3.32
CA TYR A 190 13.75 -4.78 1.89
C TYR A 190 15.11 -4.11 1.67
N CYS A 191 15.36 -3.01 2.38
CA CYS A 191 16.62 -2.29 2.38
C CYS A 191 17.75 -3.22 2.84
N GLU A 192 17.56 -3.95 3.94
CA GLU A 192 18.50 -4.97 4.42
C GLU A 192 18.78 -6.06 3.38
N GLY A 193 17.77 -6.50 2.61
CA GLY A 193 17.95 -7.47 1.54
C GLY A 193 18.87 -6.94 0.43
N ILE A 194 18.70 -5.67 0.05
CA ILE A 194 19.55 -4.99 -0.93
C ILE A 194 20.97 -4.84 -0.37
N LEU A 195 21.11 -4.35 0.87
CA LEU A 195 22.39 -4.14 1.53
C LEU A 195 23.18 -5.44 1.69
N LYS A 196 22.53 -6.54 2.10
CA LYS A 196 23.15 -7.88 2.15
C LYS A 196 23.65 -8.34 0.78
N GLN A 197 22.88 -8.10 -0.27
CA GLN A 197 23.29 -8.44 -1.64
C GLN A 197 24.51 -7.63 -2.07
N TRP A 198 24.54 -6.33 -1.75
CA TRP A 198 25.68 -5.46 -2.04
C TRP A 198 26.92 -5.82 -1.24
N GLN A 199 26.77 -6.12 0.06
CA GLN A 199 27.83 -6.58 0.95
C GLN A 199 28.47 -7.88 0.43
N GLN A 200 27.65 -8.87 0.04
CA GLN A 200 28.10 -10.13 -0.57
C GLN A 200 28.78 -9.91 -1.93
N GLY A 201 28.33 -8.90 -2.69
CA GLY A 201 28.92 -8.49 -3.96
C GLY A 201 30.17 -7.62 -3.82
N GLY A 202 30.63 -7.32 -2.61
CA GLY A 202 31.78 -6.43 -2.35
C GLY A 202 31.55 -4.97 -2.78
N VAL A 203 30.29 -4.54 -2.87
CA VAL A 203 29.93 -3.17 -3.28
C VAL A 203 30.09 -2.23 -2.09
N ARG A 204 30.98 -1.24 -2.22
CA ARG A 204 31.27 -0.22 -1.18
C ARG A 204 31.13 1.24 -1.65
N THR A 205 30.60 1.45 -2.86
CA THR A 205 30.46 2.79 -3.43
C THR A 205 29.09 2.90 -4.10
N LEU A 206 28.53 4.11 -4.11
CA LEU A 206 27.28 4.43 -4.81
C LEU A 206 27.29 3.93 -6.26
N ARG A 207 28.36 4.22 -7.00
CA ARG A 207 28.53 3.78 -8.38
C ARG A 207 28.56 2.25 -8.53
N GLY A 208 29.07 1.54 -7.52
CA GLY A 208 29.03 0.08 -7.47
C GLY A 208 27.62 -0.46 -7.26
N ALA A 209 26.83 0.21 -6.41
CA ALA A 209 25.45 -0.13 -6.13
C ALA A 209 24.58 -0.02 -7.38
N GLU A 210 24.65 1.11 -8.09
CA GLU A 210 23.93 1.32 -9.36
C GLU A 210 24.22 0.22 -10.40
N ARG A 211 25.50 -0.15 -10.55
CA ARG A 211 25.91 -1.24 -11.47
C ARG A 211 25.31 -2.58 -11.05
N ALA A 212 25.40 -2.92 -9.76
CA ALA A 212 24.84 -4.15 -9.22
C ALA A 212 23.33 -4.24 -9.47
N GLN A 213 22.62 -3.10 -9.41
CA GLN A 213 21.20 -3.05 -9.72
C GLN A 213 20.89 -3.25 -11.19
N GLN A 214 21.63 -2.59 -12.09
CA GLN A 214 21.46 -2.75 -13.53
C GLN A 214 21.67 -4.22 -13.93
N ASP A 215 22.70 -4.86 -13.38
CA ASP A 215 23.00 -6.27 -13.62
C ASP A 215 21.89 -7.17 -13.09
N HIS A 216 21.35 -6.87 -11.91
CA HIS A 216 20.24 -7.63 -11.34
C HIS A 216 18.96 -7.51 -12.20
N LYS A 217 18.66 -6.32 -12.73
CA LYS A 217 17.55 -6.09 -13.66
C LYS A 217 17.72 -6.85 -14.97
N LYS A 218 18.93 -6.85 -15.56
CA LYS A 218 19.27 -7.62 -16.76
C LYS A 218 19.14 -9.13 -16.53
N LYS A 219 19.66 -9.65 -15.42
CA LYS A 219 19.55 -11.08 -15.06
C LYS A 219 18.09 -11.53 -14.91
N ARG A 220 17.23 -10.72 -14.27
CA ARG A 220 15.79 -11.03 -14.15
C ARG A 220 15.07 -11.02 -15.50
N ALA A 221 15.44 -10.11 -16.41
CA ALA A 221 14.87 -10.07 -17.76
C ALA A 221 15.25 -11.32 -18.58
N ASN A 222 16.55 -11.69 -18.59
CA ASN A 222 17.03 -12.86 -19.32
C ASN A 222 16.41 -14.16 -18.79
N SER A 223 16.35 -14.35 -17.46
CA SER A 223 15.73 -15.53 -16.86
C SER A 223 14.25 -15.68 -17.22
N LYS A 224 13.51 -14.56 -17.33
CA LYS A 224 12.10 -14.58 -17.74
C LYS A 224 11.96 -14.97 -19.22
N GLN A 225 12.87 -14.51 -20.08
CA GLN A 225 12.88 -14.85 -21.51
C GLN A 225 13.22 -16.32 -21.73
N GLU A 226 14.22 -16.88 -21.02
CA GLU A 226 14.59 -18.29 -21.10
C GLU A 226 13.46 -19.22 -20.62
N LYS A 227 12.80 -18.87 -19.51
CA LYS A 227 11.65 -19.64 -19.02
C LYS A 227 10.50 -19.64 -20.01
N ASN A 228 10.17 -18.49 -20.58
CA ASN A 228 9.11 -18.41 -21.59
C ASN A 228 9.47 -19.26 -22.82
N LYS A 229 10.71 -19.18 -23.31
CA LYS A 229 11.16 -19.98 -24.45
C LYS A 229 11.04 -21.48 -24.17
N SER A 230 11.49 -21.94 -23.00
CA SER A 230 11.39 -23.35 -22.59
C SER A 230 9.93 -23.84 -22.47
N VAL A 231 9.03 -22.99 -21.96
CA VAL A 231 7.59 -23.32 -21.90
C VAL A 231 7.01 -23.46 -23.31
N PHE A 232 7.28 -22.51 -24.21
CA PHE A 232 6.80 -22.58 -25.60
C PHE A 232 7.33 -23.78 -26.38
N GLU A 233 8.57 -24.18 -26.12
CA GLU A 233 9.20 -25.35 -26.75
C GLU A 233 8.50 -26.65 -26.32
N LYS A 234 8.23 -26.82 -25.02
CA LYS A 234 7.46 -27.96 -24.50
C LYS A 234 6.04 -28.04 -25.08
N LEU A 235 5.35 -26.90 -25.18
CA LEU A 235 4.01 -26.83 -25.79
C LEU A 235 4.02 -27.18 -27.28
N ARG A 236 5.10 -26.87 -28.01
CA ARG A 236 5.22 -27.22 -29.44
C ARG A 236 5.38 -28.73 -29.63
N GLU A 237 6.17 -29.38 -28.78
CA GLU A 237 6.39 -30.82 -28.82
C GLU A 237 5.10 -31.60 -28.50
N GLU A 238 4.30 -31.15 -27.53
CA GLU A 238 3.02 -31.79 -27.18
C GLU A 238 1.95 -31.72 -28.29
N VAL A 239 1.96 -30.68 -29.14
CA VAL A 239 1.00 -30.54 -30.25
C VAL A 239 1.39 -31.39 -31.46
N GLN A 240 2.65 -31.82 -31.54
CA GLN A 240 3.19 -32.63 -32.64
C GLN A 240 3.22 -34.13 -32.34
N ALA A 241 2.96 -34.54 -31.10
CA ALA A 241 2.86 -35.92 -30.64
C ALA A 241 1.40 -36.42 -30.64
#